data_AF-A0A5J6RGP4-F1
#
_entry.id   AF-A0A5J6RGP4-F1
#
_cell.length_a   1.000
_cell.length_b   1.000
_cell.length_c   1.000
_cell.angle_alpha   90.00
_cell.angle_beta   90.00
_cell.angle_gamma   90.00
#
_symmetry.space_group_name_H-M   'P 1'
#
loop_
_entity.id
_entity.type
_entity.pdbx_description
1 polymer ?
#
loop_
_entity_poly.entity_id
_entity_poly.type
_entity_poly.pdbx_seq_one_letter_code
_entity_poly.pdbx_strand_id
1 'polypeptide(L)'
;MSIFALQSLVGGFLDEDLQHFNKKFDDWCVQFKTYEDAIEVVKTLENQENIDIVEITPLSYPKYFFPTLQGTIYATREVEDKIVCVVEPFMGSSFRIAICDLKTKHVRLTNTHYKSIPSVEGAFTSFRISNF
;
A
#
# COMPACT_ATOMS: atom_id res chain seq x y z
N MET A 1 -10.06 10.42 -0.45
CA MET A 1 -10.27 9.78 0.86
C MET A 1 -8.90 9.63 1.47
N SER A 2 -8.65 10.30 2.58
CA SER A 2 -7.43 10.10 3.37
C SER A 2 -7.68 8.98 4.37
N ILE A 3 -6.64 8.21 4.64
CA ILE A 3 -6.65 7.12 5.61
C ILE A 3 -5.45 7.38 6.51
N PHE A 4 -5.68 7.56 7.80
CA PHE A 4 -4.61 7.68 8.79
C PHE A 4 -4.62 6.44 9.68
N ALA A 5 -3.44 6.04 10.12
CA ALA A 5 -3.25 4.90 11.01
C ALA A 5 -2.23 5.24 12.09
N LEU A 6 -2.23 4.47 13.17
CA LEU A 6 -1.27 4.60 14.26
C LEU A 6 -0.15 3.57 14.05
N GLN A 7 1.08 4.06 13.88
CA GLN A 7 2.25 3.24 13.66
C GLN A 7 3.20 3.34 14.86
N SER A 8 3.71 2.22 15.33
CA SER A 8 4.76 2.26 16.36
C SER A 8 6.08 2.73 15.75
N LEU A 9 6.91 3.46 16.52
CA LEU A 9 8.26 3.86 16.11
C LEU A 9 9.17 2.68 15.73
N VAL A 10 8.92 1.48 16.28
CA VAL A 10 9.65 0.25 15.91
C VAL A 10 9.00 -0.50 14.74
N GLY A 11 7.98 0.07 14.13
CA GLY A 11 7.20 -0.50 13.04
C GLY A 11 5.94 -1.24 13.49
N GLY A 12 5.04 -1.49 12.53
CA GLY A 12 3.75 -2.11 12.76
C GLY A 12 2.63 -1.11 13.08
N PHE A 13 1.38 -1.52 12.91
CA PHE A 13 0.18 -0.68 12.94
C PHE A 13 -0.78 -1.16 14.00
N LEU A 14 -1.31 -0.24 14.82
CA LEU A 14 -2.20 -0.58 15.93
C LEU A 14 -3.47 -1.26 15.40
N ASP A 15 -3.88 -2.35 16.06
CA ASP A 15 -5.10 -3.07 15.77
C ASP A 15 -6.35 -2.29 16.19
N GLU A 16 -7.52 -2.71 15.69
CA GLU A 16 -8.81 -2.10 16.00
C GLU A 16 -9.19 -2.22 17.49
N ASP A 17 -8.65 -3.23 18.19
CA ASP A 17 -8.84 -3.44 19.62
C ASP A 17 -7.94 -2.54 20.49
N LEU A 18 -7.01 -1.81 19.88
CA LEU A 18 -6.03 -0.91 20.51
C LEU A 18 -5.06 -1.63 21.46
N GLN A 19 -4.76 -2.91 21.21
CA GLN A 19 -3.92 -3.75 22.07
C GLN A 19 -2.59 -4.17 21.43
N HIS A 20 -2.58 -4.46 20.12
CA HIS A 20 -1.39 -5.00 19.45
C HIS A 20 -1.03 -4.21 18.20
N PHE A 21 0.24 -4.30 17.81
CA PHE A 21 0.72 -3.74 16.55
C PHE A 21 0.90 -4.86 15.51
N ASN A 22 0.08 -4.84 14.46
CA ASN A 22 0.19 -5.70 13.30
C ASN A 22 1.41 -5.32 12.47
N LYS A 23 2.19 -6.31 12.02
CA LYS A 23 3.42 -6.05 11.24
C LYS A 23 3.17 -5.31 9.93
N LYS A 24 1.97 -5.44 9.35
CA LYS A 24 1.54 -4.77 8.13
C LYS A 24 0.23 -4.05 8.41
N PHE A 25 0.01 -2.96 7.69
CA PHE A 25 -1.31 -2.34 7.67
C PHE A 25 -2.27 -3.24 6.90
N ASP A 26 -3.34 -3.66 7.57
CA ASP A 26 -4.40 -4.49 7.03
C ASP A 26 -5.79 -4.04 7.52
N ASP A 27 -6.82 -4.82 7.20
CA ASP A 27 -8.22 -4.50 7.55
C ASP A 27 -8.51 -4.61 9.05
N TRP A 28 -7.58 -5.14 9.86
CA TRP A 28 -7.69 -5.20 11.32
C TRP A 28 -6.88 -4.12 12.02
N CYS A 29 -6.29 -3.20 11.27
CA CYS A 29 -5.66 -2.00 11.83
C CYS A 29 -6.68 -0.89 12.00
N VAL A 30 -6.55 -0.11 13.08
CA VAL A 30 -7.39 1.07 13.29
C VAL A 30 -7.15 2.11 12.19
N GLN A 31 -8.25 2.69 11.68
CA GLN A 31 -8.21 3.66 10.57
C GLN A 31 -9.01 4.92 10.90
N PHE A 32 -8.45 6.07 10.55
CA PHE A 32 -9.07 7.37 10.75
C PHE A 32 -9.23 8.11 9.43
N LYS A 33 -10.32 8.88 9.30
CA LYS A 33 -10.56 9.72 8.13
C LYS A 33 -9.81 11.03 8.20
N THR A 34 -9.50 11.50 9.41
CA THR A 34 -8.83 12.76 9.67
C THR A 34 -7.65 12.55 10.62
N TYR A 35 -6.70 13.47 10.58
CA TYR A 35 -5.56 13.46 11.48
C TYR A 35 -6.00 13.80 12.91
N GLU A 36 -7.01 14.65 13.05
CA GLU A 36 -7.58 15.09 14.32
C GLU A 36 -8.19 13.90 15.08
N ASP A 37 -8.98 13.06 14.42
CA ASP A 37 -9.57 11.86 15.03
C ASP A 37 -8.46 10.91 15.54
N ALA A 38 -7.37 10.77 14.77
CA ALA A 38 -6.23 9.93 15.15
C ALA A 38 -5.51 10.48 16.39
N ILE A 39 -5.32 11.80 16.49
CA ILE A 39 -4.72 12.44 17.68
C ILE A 39 -5.56 12.18 18.93
N GLU A 40 -6.90 12.26 18.83
CA GLU A 40 -7.77 12.04 19.97
C GLU A 40 -7.58 10.64 20.56
N VAL A 41 -7.45 9.62 19.72
CA VAL A 41 -7.14 8.26 20.17
C VAL A 41 -5.74 8.16 20.76
N VAL A 42 -4.71 8.69 20.10
CA VAL A 42 -3.32 8.64 20.60
C VAL A 42 -3.21 9.20 22.03
N LYS A 43 -3.91 10.30 22.33
CA LYS A 43 -3.91 10.92 23.67
C LYS A 43 -4.48 10.04 24.78
N THR A 44 -5.27 9.02 24.43
CA THR A 44 -5.82 8.06 25.40
C THR A 44 -4.89 6.87 25.66
N LEU A 45 -3.83 6.69 24.87
CA LEU A 45 -2.91 5.58 24.97
C LEU A 45 -1.75 5.90 25.94
N GLU A 46 -1.40 4.93 26.79
CA GLU A 46 -0.35 5.09 27.80
C GLU A 46 1.04 5.35 27.19
N ASN A 47 1.32 4.80 26.01
CA ASN A 47 2.63 4.87 25.33
C ASN A 47 2.62 5.80 24.11
N GLN A 48 1.86 6.90 24.16
CA GLN A 48 1.67 7.83 23.04
C GLN A 48 2.98 8.34 22.40
N GLU A 49 4.06 8.47 23.18
CA GLU A 49 5.39 8.92 22.71
C GLU A 49 6.08 7.93 21.75
N ASN A 50 5.64 6.67 21.73
CA ASN A 50 6.16 5.63 20.84
C ASN A 50 5.25 5.37 19.63
N ILE A 51 4.28 6.25 19.39
CA ILE A 51 3.27 6.12 18.35
C ILE A 51 3.29 7.35 17.46
N ASP A 52 3.48 7.11 16.16
CA ASP A 52 3.30 8.11 15.12
C ASP A 52 1.94 7.93 14.44
N ILE A 53 1.36 9.05 14.01
CA ILE A 53 0.21 9.03 13.11
C ILE A 53 0.75 9.13 11.68
N VAL A 54 0.43 8.14 10.85
CA VAL A 54 0.90 8.08 9.47
C VAL A 54 -0.27 8.13 8.50
N GLU A 55 -0.09 8.86 7.40
CA GLU A 55 -1.03 8.81 6.27
C GLU A 55 -0.72 7.58 5.41
N ILE A 56 -1.74 6.76 5.22
CA ILE A 56 -1.74 5.65 4.29
C ILE A 56 -2.01 6.23 2.90
N THR A 57 -1.11 5.96 1.96
CA THR A 57 -1.15 6.55 0.61
C THR A 57 -1.33 5.46 -0.45
N PRO A 58 -1.80 5.82 -1.67
CA PRO A 58 -1.81 4.89 -2.80
C PRO A 58 -0.42 4.30 -3.10
N LEU A 59 0.65 5.03 -2.80
CA LEU A 59 2.01 4.57 -3.02
C LEU A 59 2.43 3.52 -1.98
N SER A 60 2.11 3.72 -0.71
CA SER A 60 2.47 2.77 0.36
C SER A 60 1.55 1.54 0.41
N TYR A 61 0.24 1.73 0.19
CA TYR A 61 -0.77 0.69 0.33
C TYR A 61 -1.84 0.74 -0.78
N PRO A 62 -1.49 0.45 -2.04
CA PRO A 62 -2.38 0.68 -3.19
C PRO A 62 -3.69 -0.11 -3.14
N LYS A 63 -3.75 -1.28 -2.48
CA LYS A 63 -4.99 -2.09 -2.40
C LYS A 63 -6.17 -1.34 -1.80
N TYR A 64 -5.91 -0.43 -0.87
CA TYR A 64 -6.94 0.40 -0.23
C TYR A 64 -7.52 1.48 -1.15
N PHE A 65 -6.80 1.81 -2.23
CA PHE A 65 -7.18 2.85 -3.18
C PHE A 65 -7.64 2.29 -4.53
N PHE A 66 -7.35 1.01 -4.79
CA PHE A 66 -7.65 0.32 -6.04
C PHE A 66 -8.30 -1.04 -5.75
N PRO A 67 -9.63 -1.10 -5.56
CA PRO A 67 -10.33 -2.32 -5.12
C PRO A 67 -10.17 -3.52 -6.05
N THR A 68 -9.89 -3.28 -7.33
CA THR A 68 -9.65 -4.34 -8.34
C THR A 68 -8.20 -4.81 -8.40
N LEU A 69 -7.28 -4.18 -7.64
CA LEU A 69 -5.89 -4.62 -7.51
C LEU A 69 -5.80 -5.84 -6.59
N GLN A 70 -5.54 -6.99 -7.19
CA GLN A 70 -5.40 -8.27 -6.48
C GLN A 70 -3.96 -8.79 -6.52
N GLY A 71 -3.64 -9.73 -5.63
CA GLY A 71 -2.34 -10.38 -5.52
C GLY A 71 -1.39 -9.77 -4.50
N THR A 72 -0.18 -10.30 -4.40
CA THR A 72 0.87 -9.80 -3.51
C THR A 72 1.65 -8.70 -4.22
N ILE A 73 1.81 -7.54 -3.58
CA ILE A 73 2.57 -6.41 -4.10
C ILE A 73 3.96 -6.44 -3.50
N TYR A 74 4.98 -6.33 -4.37
CA TYR A 74 6.39 -6.39 -3.97
C TYR A 74 7.08 -5.03 -4.03
N ALA A 75 6.64 -4.18 -4.95
CA ALA A 75 7.17 -2.84 -5.14
C ALA A 75 6.10 -1.94 -5.74
N THR A 76 6.17 -0.66 -5.40
CA THR A 76 5.28 0.39 -5.92
C THR A 76 6.11 1.58 -6.34
N ARG A 77 5.65 2.31 -7.34
CA ARG A 77 6.26 3.56 -7.81
C ARG A 77 5.20 4.45 -8.43
N GLU A 78 5.31 5.75 -8.23
CA GLU A 78 4.47 6.72 -8.92
C GLU A 78 5.10 7.13 -10.26
N VAL A 79 4.29 7.15 -11.32
CA VAL A 79 4.67 7.59 -12.68
C VAL A 79 3.48 8.28 -13.31
N GLU A 80 3.58 9.59 -13.59
CA GLU A 80 2.59 10.37 -14.36
C GLU A 80 1.12 10.10 -13.94
N ASP A 81 0.79 10.45 -12.69
CA ASP A 81 -0.53 10.23 -12.07
C ASP A 81 -0.97 8.75 -11.98
N LYS A 82 -0.03 7.80 -12.01
CA LYS A 82 -0.32 6.36 -11.87
C LYS A 82 0.57 5.73 -10.80
N ILE A 83 0.00 4.78 -10.08
CA ILE A 83 0.77 3.87 -9.24
C ILE A 83 1.04 2.60 -10.03
N VAL A 84 2.31 2.35 -10.27
CA VAL A 84 2.80 1.15 -10.93
C VAL A 84 3.25 0.18 -9.85
N CYS A 85 2.79 -1.08 -9.92
CA CYS A 85 3.10 -2.10 -8.92
C CYS A 85 3.74 -3.32 -9.56
N VAL A 86 4.74 -3.90 -8.93
CA VAL A 86 5.13 -5.29 -9.17
C VAL A 86 4.19 -6.19 -8.39
N VAL A 87 3.45 -7.05 -9.08
CA VAL A 87 2.45 -7.93 -8.48
C VAL A 87 2.68 -9.40 -8.81
N GLU A 88 2.46 -10.25 -7.82
CA GLU A 88 2.22 -11.68 -8.00
C GLU A 88 0.71 -11.91 -7.82
N PRO A 89 -0.07 -12.14 -8.90
CA PRO A 89 -1.53 -12.23 -8.83
C PRO A 89 -2.06 -13.28 -7.84
N PHE A 90 -1.40 -14.42 -7.76
CA PHE A 90 -1.63 -15.48 -6.77
C PHE A 90 -0.32 -16.21 -6.48
N MET A 91 -0.21 -16.81 -5.29
CA MET A 91 1.05 -17.42 -4.83
C MET A 91 1.58 -18.45 -5.84
N GLY A 92 2.85 -18.29 -6.24
CA GLY A 92 3.54 -19.17 -7.20
C GLY A 92 3.27 -18.82 -8.68
N SER A 93 2.52 -17.75 -8.96
CA SER A 93 2.31 -17.28 -10.33
C SER A 93 3.49 -16.46 -10.86
N SER A 94 3.52 -16.22 -12.18
CA SER A 94 4.46 -15.27 -12.76
C SER A 94 4.11 -13.84 -12.34
N PHE A 95 5.14 -13.05 -12.04
CA PHE A 95 5.02 -11.63 -11.73
C PHE A 95 4.53 -10.83 -12.94
N ARG A 96 3.80 -9.76 -12.68
CA ARG A 96 3.30 -8.81 -13.68
C ARG A 96 3.47 -7.39 -13.17
N ILE A 97 3.37 -6.43 -14.07
CA ILE A 97 3.25 -5.02 -13.69
C ILE A 97 1.76 -4.66 -13.69
N ALA A 98 1.26 -4.12 -12.58
CA ALA A 98 -0.04 -3.48 -12.50
C ALA A 98 0.12 -1.97 -12.69
N ILE A 99 -0.80 -1.36 -13.42
CA ILE A 99 -0.87 0.07 -13.67
C ILE A 99 -2.20 0.55 -13.09
N CYS A 100 -2.14 1.40 -12.06
CA CYS A 100 -3.29 1.87 -11.31
C CYS A 100 -3.43 3.39 -11.51
N ASP A 101 -4.52 3.83 -12.14
CA ASP A 101 -4.72 5.23 -12.49
C ASP A 101 -5.32 6.03 -11.32
N LEU A 102 -4.61 7.04 -10.82
CA LEU A 102 -5.01 7.76 -9.61
C LEU A 102 -6.33 8.53 -9.77
N LYS A 103 -6.72 8.89 -11.00
CA LYS A 103 -7.95 9.66 -11.29
C LYS A 103 -9.16 8.74 -11.45
N THR A 104 -9.03 7.73 -12.31
CA THR A 104 -10.14 6.83 -12.67
C THR A 104 -10.28 5.63 -11.74
N LYS A 105 -9.25 5.35 -10.93
CA LYS A 105 -9.12 4.13 -10.10
C LYS A 105 -9.08 2.82 -10.90
N HIS A 106 -8.93 2.91 -12.22
CA HIS A 106 -8.82 1.75 -13.08
C HIS A 106 -7.48 1.04 -12.89
N VAL A 107 -7.50 -0.28 -12.87
CA VAL A 107 -6.31 -1.14 -12.75
C VAL A 107 -6.17 -1.98 -14.01
N ARG A 108 -4.99 -1.96 -14.62
CA ARG A 108 -4.65 -2.82 -15.76
C ARG A 108 -3.37 -3.58 -15.47
N LEU A 109 -3.36 -4.88 -15.74
CA LEU A 109 -2.15 -5.70 -15.71
C LEU A 109 -1.51 -5.73 -17.10
N THR A 110 -0.18 -5.65 -17.17
CA THR A 110 0.57 -5.84 -18.42
C THR A 110 0.39 -7.27 -18.93
N ASN A 111 0.39 -7.46 -20.25
CA ASN A 111 0.33 -8.80 -20.86
C ASN A 111 1.61 -9.61 -20.66
N THR A 112 2.74 -8.95 -20.40
CA THR A 112 4.02 -9.61 -20.14
C THR A 112 4.00 -10.27 -18.75
N HIS A 113 4.48 -11.51 -18.71
CA HIS A 113 4.66 -12.31 -17.51
C HIS A 113 6.14 -12.54 -17.24
N TYR A 114 6.55 -12.36 -15.99
CA TYR A 114 7.95 -12.45 -15.55
C TYR A 114 8.09 -13.61 -14.57
N LYS A 115 9.06 -14.51 -14.81
CA LYS A 115 9.20 -15.73 -14.00
C LYS A 115 9.89 -15.50 -12.65
N SER A 116 10.56 -14.36 -12.47
CA SER A 116 11.33 -14.07 -11.25
C SER A 116 11.33 -12.58 -10.93
N ILE A 117 11.58 -12.24 -9.65
CA ILE A 117 11.68 -10.85 -9.17
C ILE A 117 12.73 -10.04 -9.99
N PRO A 118 13.97 -10.52 -10.20
CA PRO A 118 14.96 -9.75 -10.97
C PRO A 118 14.50 -9.42 -12.39
N SER A 119 13.75 -10.32 -13.04
CA SER A 119 13.26 -10.09 -14.40
C SER A 119 12.19 -9.01 -14.48
N VAL A 120 11.31 -8.92 -13.47
CA VAL A 120 10.29 -7.87 -13.41
C VAL A 120 10.86 -6.54 -12.92
N GLU A 121 11.86 -6.55 -12.04
CA GLU A 121 12.51 -5.33 -11.52
C GLU A 121 13.14 -4.48 -12.63
N GLY A 122 13.80 -5.10 -13.62
CA GLY A 122 14.35 -4.39 -14.77
C GLY A 122 13.27 -3.68 -15.59
N ALA A 123 12.15 -4.36 -15.86
CA ALA A 123 11.01 -3.77 -16.56
C ALA A 123 10.31 -2.70 -15.73
N PHE A 124 10.19 -2.91 -14.42
CA PHE A 124 9.58 -1.98 -13.47
C PHE A 124 10.39 -0.68 -13.36
N THR A 125 11.71 -0.77 -13.22
CA THR A 125 12.61 0.39 -13.10
C THR A 125 12.61 1.22 -14.38
N SER A 126 12.56 0.57 -15.53
CA SER A 126 12.51 1.23 -16.85
C SER A 126 11.10 1.61 -17.32
N PHE A 127 10.06 1.32 -16.52
CA PHE A 127 8.67 1.54 -16.94
C PHE A 127 8.40 3.01 -17.28
N ARG A 128 7.77 3.24 -18.42
CA ARG A 128 7.25 4.52 -18.91
C ARG A 128 5.86 4.30 -19.49
N ILE A 129 4.98 5.30 -19.40
CA ILE A 129 3.61 5.18 -19.90
C ILE A 129 3.55 4.88 -21.39
N SER A 130 4.46 5.46 -22.19
CA SER A 130 4.50 5.27 -23.64
C SER A 130 4.74 3.82 -24.11
N ASN A 131 5.17 2.93 -23.22
CA ASN A 131 5.60 1.58 -23.57
C ASN A 131 4.49 0.52 -23.44
N PHE A 132 3.31 0.87 -22.90
CA PHE A 132 2.25 -0.09 -22.53
C PHE A 132 0.84 0.48 -22.68
#